data_AF-A0A8M8V729-F1
#
_entry.id   AF-A0A8M8V729-F1
#
_cell.length_a   1.000
_cell.length_b   1.000
_cell.length_c   1.000
_cell.angle_alpha   90.00
_cell.angle_beta   90.00
_cell.angle_gamma   90.00
#
_symmetry.space_group_name_H-M   'P 1'
#
loop_
_entity.id
_entity.type
_entity.pdbx_description
1 polymer ?
#
loop_
_entity_poly.entity_id
_entity_poly.type
_entity_poly.pdbx_seq_one_letter_code
_entity_poly.pdbx_strand_id
1 'polypeptide(L)'
;MASEQTPVEAPLALSKYSKRVILKTILDRPDGGVGLIGQRVVVGGWVKSSREFRKEPVAPAPDVGGPKDVSCVEVLQSRLPFFKSIIKVFAGEYRIREKLDTVLPKPPQPSISILQISDGSGVSSLHVLVDSSLAPPSQVMPTGTCVLAEGILQKPSLQGKETIELKADKILHIGTVDQDRYPLSKKRLPLESLRDSAHFRPRTTTQVASVMRIRSALTQATHTFFQQNGFLYVQVPVITTTDCEGFGENFQVTTLLGKDQSSVDDNGGVKLETIKASIKEKSKQVEELKRSKSNKEALAAAIQDLKKTTELVSQLEAKQKEKSGKSHTQSNRLDFSQDFFSCKTYLTVSGRLHLESYASALGKVYSFGPRFHAHKSDSKKLLAEMWMVELEIAFSELEDSMECATDFLRFICKWILENCTEDLKFISKRVDKLVLDRLQFIATGPFEKISYTQAVDVLKQANERKFQTKVEWGVSLNEEHESYLTDEIYKKPLIIYDHPKQLKPFYVRLNADGKTVAAFDVIVPKVGTLIRGSQNEERYNTLNARIKESGLEKQQYEWYLDLHRHGAVNCSGFSFLFDPLVLYATGLNDVRDAVPFPRSFGKANN
;
A
#
# COMPACT_ATOMS: atom_id res chain seq x y z
N MET A 1 20.83 8.84 -54.09
CA MET A 1 21.68 8.60 -52.90
C MET A 1 21.67 9.87 -52.07
N ALA A 2 20.85 9.90 -51.02
CA ALA A 2 20.92 10.91 -49.97
C ALA A 2 20.95 10.12 -48.66
N SER A 3 22.09 10.14 -47.98
CA SER A 3 22.30 9.50 -46.69
C SER A 3 21.53 10.28 -45.62
N GLU A 4 20.44 9.70 -45.12
CA GLU A 4 19.86 10.11 -43.84
C GLU A 4 20.88 9.79 -42.75
N GLN A 5 21.62 10.82 -42.33
CA GLN A 5 22.36 10.79 -41.08
C GLN A 5 21.32 10.79 -39.95
N THR A 6 21.20 9.64 -39.29
CA THR A 6 20.51 9.53 -38.00
C THR A 6 21.10 10.55 -37.01
N PRO A 7 20.28 11.32 -36.30
CA PRO A 7 20.80 12.31 -35.36
C PRO A 7 21.53 11.58 -34.21
N VAL A 8 22.79 11.94 -33.99
CA VAL A 8 23.59 11.50 -32.85
C VAL A 8 22.98 12.14 -31.59
N GLU A 9 22.06 11.41 -30.94
CA GLU A 9 21.43 11.85 -29.70
C GLU A 9 22.42 11.90 -28.51
N ALA A 10 22.16 12.86 -27.62
CA ALA A 10 23.00 13.37 -26.53
C ALA A 10 23.74 12.34 -25.65
N PRO A 11 24.90 12.72 -25.06
CA PRO A 11 25.69 11.89 -24.14
C PRO A 11 24.90 11.51 -22.88
N LEU A 12 25.23 10.34 -22.30
CA LEU A 12 24.62 9.80 -21.08
C LEU A 12 24.52 10.85 -19.98
N ALA A 13 23.29 11.28 -19.66
CA ALA A 13 23.05 12.15 -18.53
C ALA A 13 23.29 11.37 -17.23
N LEU A 14 24.42 11.64 -16.57
CA LEU A 14 24.64 11.20 -15.19
C LEU A 14 23.52 11.75 -14.31
N SER A 15 23.08 10.95 -13.33
CA SER A 15 22.12 11.44 -12.35
C SER A 15 22.71 12.67 -11.63
N LYS A 16 21.96 13.77 -11.61
CA LYS A 16 22.38 15.01 -10.92
C LYS A 16 22.79 14.78 -9.46
N TYR A 17 22.27 13.73 -8.83
CA TYR A 17 22.48 13.40 -7.42
C TYR A 17 23.29 12.11 -7.20
N SER A 18 23.82 11.48 -8.25
CA SER A 18 24.54 10.21 -8.13
C SER A 18 25.48 9.97 -9.30
N LYS A 19 26.68 9.46 -9.01
CA LYS A 19 27.63 9.01 -10.05
C LYS A 19 27.15 7.78 -10.85
N ARG A 20 26.00 7.21 -10.47
CA ARG A 20 25.36 6.08 -11.13
C ARG A 20 24.50 6.52 -12.30
N VAL A 21 24.50 5.71 -13.35
CA VAL A 21 23.57 5.84 -14.47
C VAL A 21 22.27 5.11 -14.10
N ILE A 22 21.13 5.75 -14.38
CA ILE A 22 19.80 5.16 -14.17
C ILE A 22 19.53 4.19 -15.33
N LEU A 23 19.11 2.96 -15.03
CA LEU A 23 18.90 1.92 -16.04
C LEU A 23 17.87 2.32 -17.08
N LYS A 24 16.80 3.01 -16.66
CA LYS A 24 15.78 3.57 -17.56
C LYS A 24 16.39 4.42 -18.68
N THR A 25 17.37 5.26 -18.39
CA THR A 25 18.01 6.17 -19.35
C THR A 25 18.86 5.43 -20.40
N ILE A 26 19.24 4.18 -20.12
CA ILE A 26 19.96 3.31 -21.06
C ILE A 26 18.96 2.48 -21.87
N LEU A 27 18.01 1.83 -21.18
CA LEU A 27 17.17 0.77 -21.75
C LEU A 27 15.90 1.27 -22.44
N ASP A 28 15.36 2.43 -22.04
CA ASP A 28 14.13 2.99 -22.64
C ASP A 28 14.41 3.90 -23.84
N ARG A 29 15.68 3.99 -24.29
CA ARG A 29 16.02 4.71 -25.53
C ARG A 29 15.42 3.98 -26.74
N PRO A 30 15.06 4.69 -27.83
CA PRO A 30 14.45 4.07 -29.01
C PRO A 30 15.36 3.05 -29.70
N ASP A 31 16.68 3.20 -29.55
CA ASP A 31 17.71 2.27 -30.00
C ASP A 31 17.97 1.12 -29.01
N GLY A 32 17.23 1.05 -27.89
CA GLY A 32 17.46 0.14 -26.77
C GLY A 32 18.85 0.31 -26.13
N GLY A 33 19.49 1.46 -26.36
CA GLY A 33 20.82 1.87 -25.88
C GLY A 33 22.01 1.46 -26.78
N VAL A 34 21.77 0.95 -27.98
CA VAL A 34 22.83 0.45 -28.90
C VAL A 34 23.86 1.55 -29.21
N GLY A 35 23.47 2.82 -29.23
CA GLY A 35 24.36 3.96 -29.39
C GLY A 35 25.33 4.19 -28.22
N LEU A 36 25.17 3.46 -27.10
CA LEU A 36 26.00 3.58 -25.89
C LEU A 36 27.01 2.43 -25.75
N ILE A 37 27.10 1.53 -26.73
CA ILE A 37 28.08 0.43 -26.74
C ILE A 37 29.50 0.99 -26.70
N GLY A 38 30.34 0.43 -25.84
CA GLY A 38 31.72 0.87 -25.62
C GLY A 38 31.88 1.97 -24.56
N GLN A 39 30.79 2.55 -24.06
CA GLN A 39 30.87 3.51 -22.95
C GLN A 39 31.03 2.79 -21.61
N ARG A 40 31.87 3.38 -20.74
CA ARG A 40 32.07 2.91 -19.37
C ARG A 40 30.99 3.52 -18.48
N VAL A 41 30.26 2.67 -17.77
CA VAL A 41 29.13 3.07 -16.92
C VAL A 41 29.23 2.44 -15.53
N VAL A 42 28.69 3.15 -14.55
CA VAL A 42 28.53 2.65 -13.18
C VAL A 42 27.04 2.45 -12.93
N VAL A 43 26.65 1.20 -12.66
CA VAL A 43 25.27 0.80 -12.44
C VAL A 43 25.14 0.20 -11.04
N GLY A 44 24.10 0.58 -10.31
CA GLY A 44 23.80 -0.01 -9.00
C GLY A 44 22.37 -0.52 -8.94
N GLY A 45 22.15 -1.64 -8.28
CA GLY A 45 20.82 -2.23 -8.14
C GLY A 45 20.83 -3.51 -7.31
N TRP A 46 19.70 -4.20 -7.29
CA TRP A 46 19.58 -5.52 -6.67
C TRP A 46 19.45 -6.63 -7.72
N VAL A 47 19.98 -7.81 -7.38
CA VAL A 47 19.91 -9.00 -8.25
C VAL A 47 18.51 -9.59 -8.19
N LYS A 48 17.83 -9.65 -9.34
CA LYS A 48 16.48 -10.22 -9.49
C LYS A 48 16.53 -11.69 -9.87
N SER A 49 17.47 -12.06 -10.72
CA SER A 49 17.77 -13.44 -11.07
C SER A 49 19.24 -13.55 -11.45
N SER A 50 19.80 -14.73 -11.24
CA SER A 50 21.19 -15.02 -11.59
C SER A 50 21.27 -16.37 -12.29
N ARG A 51 22.14 -16.48 -13.29
CA ARG A 51 22.47 -17.76 -13.94
C ARG A 51 23.98 -17.90 -14.00
N GLU A 52 24.48 -19.08 -13.66
CA GLU A 52 25.90 -19.40 -13.83
C GLU A 52 26.07 -20.11 -15.17
N PHE A 53 26.98 -19.60 -16.01
CA PHE A 53 27.47 -20.29 -17.20
C PHE A 53 28.89 -20.76 -16.92
N ARG A 54 29.10 -22.07 -17.00
CA ARG A 54 30.44 -22.66 -16.95
C ARG A 54 31.01 -22.65 -18.36
N LYS A 55 32.21 -22.11 -18.55
CA LYS A 55 32.92 -22.25 -19.83
C LYS A 55 33.20 -23.74 -20.05
N GLU A 56 32.87 -24.26 -21.23
CA GLU A 56 33.26 -25.63 -21.59
C GLU A 56 34.78 -25.77 -21.47
N PRO A 57 35.29 -26.88 -20.91
CA PRO A 57 36.72 -27.08 -20.80
C PRO A 57 37.32 -27.11 -22.21
N VAL A 58 38.26 -26.20 -22.48
CA VAL A 58 39.15 -26.33 -23.64
C VAL A 58 39.88 -27.66 -23.47
N ALA A 59 39.60 -28.60 -24.37
CA ALA A 59 40.25 -29.90 -24.35
C ALA A 59 41.77 -29.70 -24.40
N PRO A 60 42.56 -30.34 -23.53
CA PRO A 60 44.01 -30.32 -23.68
C PRO A 60 44.38 -31.00 -25.01
N ALA A 61 45.38 -30.45 -25.70
CA ALA A 61 45.92 -31.03 -26.93
C ALA A 61 46.30 -32.51 -26.69
N PRO A 62 46.11 -33.40 -27.68
CA PRO A 62 46.36 -34.83 -27.48
C PRO A 62 47.86 -35.08 -27.27
N ASP A 63 48.23 -35.49 -26.06
CA ASP A 63 49.55 -36.02 -25.74
C ASP A 63 49.71 -37.42 -26.36
N VAL A 64 50.77 -37.57 -27.13
CA VAL A 64 51.19 -38.83 -27.75
C VAL A 64 51.94 -39.67 -26.72
N GLY A 65 51.43 -40.86 -26.37
CA GLY A 65 52.22 -41.81 -25.57
C GLY A 65 51.53 -43.10 -25.11
N GLY A 66 51.70 -44.17 -25.90
CA GLY A 66 51.99 -45.56 -25.46
C GLY A 66 50.92 -46.41 -24.72
N PRO A 67 50.73 -47.69 -25.08
CA PRO A 67 49.69 -48.55 -24.49
C PRO A 67 50.13 -49.10 -23.12
N LYS A 68 49.20 -49.21 -22.17
CA LYS A 68 49.36 -50.01 -20.94
C LYS A 68 48.25 -51.05 -20.85
N ASP A 69 48.67 -52.27 -20.56
CA ASP A 69 47.88 -53.50 -20.44
C ASP A 69 46.74 -53.38 -19.43
N VAL A 70 45.54 -53.78 -19.85
CA VAL A 70 44.36 -53.91 -18.99
C VAL A 70 44.23 -55.37 -18.57
N SER A 71 44.35 -55.63 -17.27
CA SER A 71 44.17 -56.95 -16.66
C SER A 71 42.69 -57.35 -16.65
N CYS A 72 42.40 -58.60 -17.04
CA CYS A 72 41.06 -59.20 -17.24
C CYS A 72 40.13 -59.26 -16.00
N VAL A 73 40.48 -58.62 -14.88
CA VAL A 73 39.67 -58.62 -13.65
C VAL A 73 38.70 -57.43 -13.58
N GLU A 74 38.96 -56.33 -14.29
CA GLU A 74 38.10 -55.13 -14.25
C GLU A 74 36.89 -55.20 -15.21
N VAL A 75 36.91 -56.10 -16.19
CA VAL A 75 35.80 -56.28 -17.15
C VAL A 75 34.65 -57.11 -16.55
N LEU A 76 34.93 -57.98 -15.57
CA LEU A 76 33.91 -58.82 -14.94
C LEU A 76 33.07 -58.09 -13.87
N GLN A 77 33.52 -56.95 -13.36
CA GLN A 77 32.78 -56.17 -12.34
C GLN A 77 31.75 -55.19 -12.92
N SER A 78 31.76 -54.94 -14.23
CA SER A 78 30.86 -53.97 -14.87
C SER A 78 29.58 -54.57 -15.46
N ARG A 79 29.41 -55.91 -15.46
CA ARG A 79 28.37 -56.59 -16.27
C ARG A 79 27.25 -57.33 -15.54
N LEU A 80 27.23 -57.45 -14.20
CA LEU A 80 26.13 -58.14 -13.50
C LEU A 80 25.74 -57.45 -12.17
N PRO A 81 24.56 -56.80 -12.06
CA PRO A 81 24.17 -56.02 -10.88
C PRO A 81 23.66 -56.87 -9.68
N PHE A 82 23.59 -58.20 -9.80
CA PHE A 82 22.94 -59.07 -8.80
C PHE A 82 23.84 -59.49 -7.62
N PHE A 83 25.17 -59.44 -7.75
CA PHE A 83 26.09 -59.89 -6.69
C PHE A 83 26.38 -58.86 -5.59
N LYS A 84 25.93 -57.60 -5.71
CA LYS A 84 26.10 -56.59 -4.65
C LYS A 84 25.19 -56.79 -3.43
N SER A 85 24.08 -57.52 -3.57
CA SER A 85 23.12 -57.71 -2.47
C SER A 85 23.47 -58.87 -1.53
N ILE A 86 24.19 -59.90 -1.98
CA ILE A 86 24.50 -61.09 -1.16
C ILE A 86 25.66 -60.83 -0.19
N ILE A 87 26.61 -59.96 -0.54
CA ILE A 87 27.78 -59.67 0.30
C ILE A 87 27.45 -58.70 1.45
N LYS A 88 26.34 -57.94 1.36
CA LYS A 88 25.90 -57.03 2.43
C LYS A 88 25.19 -57.72 3.61
N VAL A 89 24.85 -59.02 3.50
CA VAL A 89 24.09 -59.75 4.54
C VAL A 89 24.99 -60.61 5.43
N PHE A 90 26.24 -60.89 5.06
CA PHE A 90 27.10 -61.84 5.80
C PHE A 90 28.42 -61.30 6.36
N ALA A 91 28.77 -60.02 6.16
CA ALA A 91 30.02 -59.46 6.69
C ALA A 91 29.72 -58.33 7.68
N GLY A 92 29.75 -58.67 8.97
CA GLY A 92 29.61 -57.76 10.09
C GLY A 92 30.74 -56.72 10.21
N GLU A 93 30.46 -55.75 11.07
CA GLU A 93 31.29 -54.65 11.55
C GLU A 93 32.79 -54.71 11.24
N TYR A 94 33.27 -53.77 10.42
CA TYR A 94 34.64 -53.29 10.50
C TYR A 94 34.67 -51.76 10.48
N ARG A 95 35.14 -51.20 11.61
CA ARG A 95 35.47 -49.78 11.79
C ARG A 95 36.53 -49.36 10.75
N ILE A 96 36.16 -48.46 9.85
CA ILE A 96 37.12 -47.81 8.96
C ILE A 96 37.67 -46.55 9.66
N ARG A 97 38.95 -46.66 9.97
CA ARG A 97 39.91 -45.64 10.41
C ARG A 97 39.77 -44.36 9.57
N GLU A 98 39.53 -43.23 10.23
CA GLU A 98 39.59 -41.89 9.63
C GLU A 98 40.96 -41.67 8.98
N LYS A 99 40.99 -41.59 7.64
CA LYS A 99 42.03 -40.86 6.92
C LYS A 99 41.53 -39.44 6.77
N LEU A 100 42.22 -38.53 7.45
CA LEU A 100 42.09 -37.09 7.28
C LEU A 100 42.67 -36.72 5.90
N ASP A 101 41.89 -36.93 4.84
CA ASP A 101 42.18 -36.31 3.55
C ASP A 101 41.84 -34.83 3.68
N THR A 102 42.85 -33.99 3.85
CA THR A 102 42.77 -32.56 3.61
C THR A 102 42.30 -32.34 2.17
N VAL A 103 40.99 -32.12 2.01
CA VAL A 103 40.38 -31.64 0.78
C VAL A 103 40.91 -30.23 0.55
N LEU A 104 42.02 -30.12 -0.19
CA LEU A 104 42.31 -28.88 -0.91
C LEU A 104 41.11 -28.59 -1.80
N PRO A 105 40.42 -27.44 -1.65
CA PRO A 105 39.34 -27.09 -2.55
C PRO A 105 39.94 -27.01 -3.97
N LYS A 106 39.43 -27.84 -4.89
CA LYS A 106 39.68 -27.69 -6.33
C LYS A 106 39.48 -26.20 -6.67
N PRO A 107 40.41 -25.55 -7.40
CA PRO A 107 40.19 -24.17 -7.83
C PRO A 107 38.84 -24.10 -8.57
N PRO A 108 37.97 -23.15 -8.24
CA PRO A 108 36.69 -23.02 -8.94
C PRO A 108 36.99 -22.85 -10.43
N GLN A 109 36.38 -23.69 -11.26
CA GLN A 109 36.49 -23.57 -12.70
C GLN A 109 36.02 -22.16 -13.11
N PRO A 110 36.66 -21.51 -14.11
CA PRO A 110 36.27 -20.18 -14.52
C PRO A 110 34.82 -20.19 -15.03
N SER A 111 33.92 -19.60 -14.25
CA SER A 111 32.50 -19.46 -14.58
C SER A 111 32.15 -17.99 -14.77
N ILE A 112 31.21 -17.72 -15.67
CA ILE A 112 30.62 -16.40 -15.87
C ILE A 112 29.26 -16.41 -15.19
N SER A 113 29.10 -15.54 -14.20
CA SER A 113 27.81 -15.29 -13.57
C SER A 113 27.07 -14.19 -14.33
N ILE A 114 25.91 -14.52 -14.88
CA ILE A 114 25.00 -13.56 -15.52
C ILE A 114 24.00 -13.09 -14.45
N LEU A 115 24.09 -11.82 -14.09
CA LEU A 115 23.22 -11.20 -13.10
C LEU A 115 22.20 -10.30 -13.79
N GLN A 116 20.93 -10.52 -13.52
CA GLN A 116 19.87 -9.62 -13.94
C GLN A 116 19.65 -8.57 -12.83
N ILE A 117 20.17 -7.36 -13.05
CA ILE A 117 20.12 -6.26 -12.08
C ILE A 117 18.94 -5.34 -12.38
N SER A 118 18.24 -4.93 -11.32
CA SER A 118 17.22 -3.89 -11.37
C SER A 118 17.52 -2.79 -10.36
N ASP A 119 17.33 -1.54 -10.75
CA ASP A 119 17.47 -0.34 -9.91
C ASP A 119 16.09 0.24 -9.51
N GLY A 120 14.99 -0.38 -9.97
CA GLY A 120 13.61 0.08 -9.74
C GLY A 120 13.13 1.17 -10.70
N SER A 121 13.99 1.74 -11.54
CA SER A 121 13.63 2.84 -12.44
C SER A 121 12.70 2.42 -13.58
N GLY A 122 12.76 1.16 -14.00
CA GLY A 122 11.94 0.61 -15.08
C GLY A 122 11.57 -0.86 -14.88
N VAL A 123 10.85 -1.42 -15.85
CA VAL A 123 10.52 -2.85 -15.94
C VAL A 123 11.74 -3.66 -16.38
N SER A 124 12.48 -3.10 -17.34
CA SER A 124 13.66 -3.68 -17.96
C SER A 124 14.75 -3.88 -16.91
N SER A 125 15.50 -4.95 -17.05
CA SER A 125 16.61 -5.28 -16.16
C SER A 125 17.85 -5.43 -17.01
N LEU A 126 18.99 -4.95 -16.50
CA LEU A 126 20.26 -5.02 -17.22
C LEU A 126 20.96 -6.34 -16.89
N HIS A 127 21.47 -7.02 -17.91
CA HIS A 127 22.35 -8.16 -17.70
C HIS A 127 23.78 -7.70 -17.47
N VAL A 128 24.34 -8.14 -16.36
CA VAL A 128 25.71 -7.87 -15.97
C VAL A 128 26.47 -9.19 -15.93
N LEU A 129 27.51 -9.27 -16.77
CA LEU A 129 28.43 -10.40 -16.83
C LEU A 129 29.54 -10.19 -15.79
N VAL A 130 29.66 -11.14 -14.86
CA VAL A 130 30.68 -11.14 -13.81
C VAL A 130 31.53 -12.38 -13.96
N ASP A 131 32.82 -12.20 -14.25
CA ASP A 131 33.79 -13.28 -14.25
C ASP A 131 34.07 -13.76 -12.81
N SER A 132 34.22 -15.07 -12.61
CA SER A 132 34.50 -15.67 -11.30
C SER A 132 35.81 -15.19 -10.64
N SER A 133 36.70 -14.54 -11.40
CA SER A 133 37.91 -13.88 -10.89
C SER A 133 37.61 -12.59 -10.11
N LEU A 134 36.49 -11.93 -10.37
CA LEU A 134 36.11 -10.66 -9.73
C LEU A 134 35.35 -10.87 -8.42
N ALA A 135 34.46 -11.86 -8.37
CA ALA A 135 33.72 -12.22 -7.18
C ALA A 135 33.24 -13.68 -7.24
N PRO A 136 33.23 -14.41 -6.10
CA PRO A 136 32.69 -15.76 -6.07
C PRO A 136 31.17 -15.74 -6.32
N PRO A 137 30.63 -16.66 -7.14
CA PRO A 137 29.20 -16.70 -7.45
C PRO A 137 28.30 -16.80 -6.20
N SER A 138 28.77 -17.46 -5.14
CA SER A 138 28.03 -17.62 -3.87
C SER A 138 27.68 -16.31 -3.18
N GLN A 139 28.46 -15.24 -3.36
CA GLN A 139 28.21 -13.94 -2.72
C GLN A 139 27.30 -13.04 -3.55
N VAL A 140 27.29 -13.20 -4.88
CA VAL A 140 26.64 -12.25 -5.78
C VAL A 140 25.35 -12.78 -6.40
N MET A 141 25.19 -14.11 -6.47
CA MET A 141 23.98 -14.75 -6.99
C MET A 141 22.72 -14.68 -6.10
N PRO A 142 22.77 -14.53 -4.75
CA PRO A 142 21.53 -14.52 -3.97
C PRO A 142 20.54 -13.45 -4.43
N THR A 143 19.29 -13.83 -4.68
CA THR A 143 18.23 -12.91 -5.08
C THR A 143 18.02 -11.85 -4.00
N GLY A 144 18.03 -10.57 -4.39
CA GLY A 144 17.91 -9.42 -3.49
C GLY A 144 19.24 -8.80 -3.07
N THR A 145 20.37 -9.39 -3.46
CA THR A 145 21.71 -8.85 -3.17
C THR A 145 21.93 -7.51 -3.85
N CYS A 146 22.39 -6.52 -3.07
CA CYS A 146 22.69 -5.18 -3.57
C CYS A 146 24.12 -5.11 -4.10
N VAL A 147 24.27 -4.71 -5.37
CA VAL A 147 25.54 -4.66 -6.09
C VAL A 147 25.73 -3.31 -6.76
N LEU A 148 27.00 -2.89 -6.85
CA LEU A 148 27.45 -1.77 -7.67
C LEU A 148 28.47 -2.31 -8.67
N ALA A 149 28.12 -2.28 -9.95
CA ALA A 149 28.96 -2.77 -11.03
C ALA A 149 29.45 -1.59 -11.87
N GLU A 150 30.75 -1.55 -12.12
CA GLU A 150 31.40 -0.65 -13.07
C GLU A 150 31.94 -1.48 -14.22
N GLY A 151 31.66 -1.07 -15.46
CA GLY A 151 32.00 -1.87 -16.63
C GLY A 151 31.69 -1.19 -17.96
N ILE A 152 31.85 -1.95 -19.04
CA ILE A 152 31.66 -1.49 -20.42
C ILE A 152 30.42 -2.14 -21.03
N LEU A 153 29.57 -1.34 -21.67
CA LEU A 153 28.39 -1.83 -22.39
C LEU A 153 28.80 -2.54 -23.70
N GLN A 154 28.27 -3.73 -23.93
CA GLN A 154 28.58 -4.58 -25.08
C GLN A 154 27.29 -5.11 -25.74
N LYS A 155 27.42 -5.53 -27.00
CA LYS A 155 26.35 -6.30 -27.66
C LYS A 155 26.20 -7.66 -26.95
N PRO A 156 24.97 -8.22 -26.91
CA PRO A 156 24.76 -9.50 -26.27
C PRO A 156 25.64 -10.58 -26.90
N SER A 157 26.34 -11.35 -26.07
CA SER A 157 27.21 -12.42 -26.55
C SER A 157 26.42 -13.70 -26.89
N LEU A 158 25.21 -13.84 -26.35
CA LEU A 158 24.31 -14.98 -26.53
C LEU A 158 23.10 -14.55 -27.38
N GLN A 159 22.65 -15.42 -28.30
CA GLN A 159 21.41 -15.19 -29.07
C GLN A 159 20.21 -15.15 -28.11
N GLY A 160 19.83 -13.94 -27.70
CA GLY A 160 18.77 -13.65 -26.74
C GLY A 160 17.90 -12.49 -27.20
N LYS A 161 16.79 -12.28 -26.49
CA LYS A 161 15.76 -11.27 -26.80
C LYS A 161 16.16 -9.83 -26.43
N GLU A 162 17.43 -9.61 -26.12
CA GLU A 162 17.89 -8.44 -25.39
C GLU A 162 18.89 -7.64 -26.18
N THR A 163 18.95 -6.35 -25.89
CA THR A 163 19.63 -5.39 -26.75
C THR A 163 21.06 -5.10 -26.29
N ILE A 164 21.37 -5.22 -24.98
CA ILE A 164 22.66 -4.83 -24.37
C ILE A 164 23.01 -5.66 -23.14
N GLU A 165 24.30 -5.93 -22.97
CA GLU A 165 24.90 -6.51 -21.76
C GLU A 165 26.00 -5.59 -21.20
N LEU A 166 26.22 -5.60 -19.89
CA LEU A 166 27.33 -4.90 -19.23
C LEU A 166 28.40 -5.92 -18.82
N LYS A 167 29.60 -5.82 -19.38
CA LYS A 167 30.75 -6.57 -18.88
C LYS A 167 31.33 -5.83 -17.68
N ALA A 168 31.24 -6.42 -16.49
CA ALA A 168 31.75 -5.79 -15.27
C ALA A 168 33.28 -5.90 -15.18
N ASP A 169 33.94 -4.78 -14.96
CA ASP A 169 35.37 -4.70 -14.63
C ASP A 169 35.59 -4.68 -13.12
N LYS A 170 34.65 -4.07 -12.38
CA LYS A 170 34.68 -3.98 -10.93
C LYS A 170 33.28 -4.17 -10.37
N ILE A 171 33.14 -5.05 -9.38
CA ILE A 171 31.89 -5.24 -8.64
C ILE A 171 32.12 -4.99 -7.15
N LEU A 172 31.29 -4.15 -6.57
CA LEU A 172 31.25 -3.90 -5.13
C LEU A 172 29.95 -4.49 -4.58
N HIS A 173 30.10 -5.48 -3.71
CA HIS A 173 29.00 -6.11 -3.00
C HIS A 173 28.69 -5.27 -1.74
N ILE A 174 27.48 -4.69 -1.68
CA ILE A 174 27.11 -3.73 -0.63
C ILE A 174 26.33 -4.40 0.52
N GLY A 175 25.42 -5.32 0.20
CA GLY A 175 24.53 -5.91 1.19
C GLY A 175 24.23 -7.38 0.91
N THR A 176 24.60 -8.23 1.86
CA THR A 176 24.32 -9.67 1.89
C THR A 176 22.85 -9.95 2.13
N VAL A 177 22.31 -10.99 1.48
CA VAL A 177 20.97 -11.52 1.75
C VAL A 177 21.07 -12.96 2.24
N ASP A 178 20.42 -13.23 3.37
CA ASP A 178 20.17 -14.60 3.85
C ASP A 178 19.02 -15.20 3.02
N GLN A 179 19.33 -16.19 2.19
CA GLN A 179 18.36 -16.81 1.27
C GLN A 179 17.21 -17.52 1.99
N ASP A 180 17.46 -18.03 3.20
CA ASP A 180 16.48 -18.84 3.94
C ASP A 180 15.42 -17.98 4.63
N ARG A 181 15.83 -16.78 5.08
CA ARG A 181 14.94 -15.82 5.76
C ARG A 181 14.29 -14.83 4.82
N TYR A 182 14.85 -14.61 3.64
CA TYR A 182 14.35 -13.61 2.70
C TYR A 182 13.07 -14.11 2.02
N PRO A 183 11.90 -13.46 2.22
CA PRO A 183 10.64 -13.98 1.68
C PRO A 183 10.66 -14.06 0.14
N LEU A 184 11.43 -13.19 -0.53
CA LEU A 184 11.47 -13.09 -1.99
C LEU A 184 12.45 -14.08 -2.65
N SER A 185 13.09 -14.97 -1.89
CA SER A 185 13.95 -16.02 -2.44
C SER A 185 13.13 -17.09 -3.20
N LYS A 186 11.84 -17.24 -2.87
CA LYS A 186 10.91 -18.16 -3.53
C LYS A 186 10.48 -17.63 -4.90
N LYS A 187 10.64 -18.45 -5.94
CA LYS A 187 10.45 -18.06 -7.36
C LYS A 187 9.03 -17.60 -7.74
N ARG A 188 8.00 -17.89 -6.94
CA ARG A 188 6.62 -17.37 -7.11
C ARG A 188 5.91 -17.31 -5.75
N LEU A 189 5.47 -16.11 -5.36
CA LEU A 189 4.61 -15.90 -4.19
C LEU A 189 3.23 -15.42 -4.66
N PRO A 190 2.13 -15.87 -4.03
CA PRO A 190 0.82 -15.30 -4.26
C PRO A 190 0.76 -13.85 -3.75
N LEU A 191 -0.09 -13.01 -4.35
CA LEU A 191 -0.21 -11.60 -3.99
C LEU A 191 -0.61 -11.41 -2.51
N GLU A 192 -1.41 -12.33 -1.95
CA GLU A 192 -1.83 -12.27 -0.54
C GLU A 192 -0.65 -12.40 0.42
N SER A 193 0.24 -13.37 0.22
CA SER A 193 1.46 -13.50 1.05
C SER A 193 2.43 -12.33 0.87
N LEU A 194 2.36 -11.62 -0.26
CA LEU A 194 3.14 -10.39 -0.47
C LEU A 194 2.56 -9.19 0.30
N ARG A 195 1.29 -9.23 0.72
CA ARG A 195 0.68 -8.19 1.56
C ARG A 195 1.22 -8.25 2.99
N ASP A 196 1.45 -9.45 3.52
CA ASP A 196 2.07 -9.64 4.85
C ASP A 196 3.54 -9.18 4.88
N SER A 197 4.18 -9.05 3.71
CA SER A 197 5.54 -8.50 3.57
C SER A 197 5.55 -7.23 2.72
N ALA A 198 4.63 -6.29 3.02
CA ALA A 198 4.46 -5.04 2.27
C ALA A 198 5.76 -4.23 2.09
N HIS A 199 6.66 -4.28 3.06
CA HIS A 199 7.95 -3.57 3.03
C HIS A 199 8.95 -4.12 1.99
N PHE A 200 8.88 -5.40 1.63
CA PHE A 200 9.72 -6.00 0.58
C PHE A 200 9.02 -6.09 -0.77
N ARG A 201 7.70 -5.94 -0.80
CA ARG A 201 6.86 -6.02 -1.99
C ARG A 201 7.32 -5.13 -3.17
N PRO A 202 7.84 -3.89 -2.98
CA PRO A 202 8.36 -3.09 -4.09
C PRO A 202 9.54 -3.74 -4.84
N ARG A 203 10.26 -4.66 -4.19
CA ARG A 203 11.41 -5.39 -4.79
C ARG A 203 10.99 -6.68 -5.50
N THR A 204 9.83 -7.24 -5.15
CA THR A 204 9.28 -8.42 -5.83
C THR A 204 8.66 -8.09 -7.18
N THR A 205 8.59 -9.12 -8.03
CA THR A 205 7.64 -9.28 -9.14
C THR A 205 7.21 -7.95 -9.74
N THR A 206 7.85 -7.58 -10.84
CA THR A 206 7.78 -6.29 -11.56
C THR A 206 6.40 -5.60 -11.59
N GLN A 207 5.30 -6.34 -11.42
CA GLN A 207 3.95 -5.85 -11.21
C GLN A 207 3.82 -4.78 -10.12
N VAL A 208 4.33 -4.97 -8.90
CA VAL A 208 4.08 -3.99 -7.82
C VAL A 208 4.89 -2.71 -8.05
N ALA A 209 6.15 -2.86 -8.46
CA ALA A 209 6.97 -1.71 -8.86
C ALA A 209 6.33 -0.94 -10.03
N SER A 210 5.83 -1.64 -11.05
CA SER A 210 5.09 -1.03 -12.18
C SER A 210 3.83 -0.30 -11.71
N VAL A 211 3.06 -0.88 -10.79
CA VAL A 211 1.86 -0.24 -10.22
C VAL A 211 2.23 1.05 -9.49
N MET A 212 3.31 1.05 -8.70
CA MET A 212 3.76 2.25 -7.99
C MET A 212 4.32 3.34 -8.94
N ARG A 213 4.99 2.96 -10.03
CA ARG A 213 5.41 3.90 -11.08
C ARG A 213 4.21 4.52 -11.79
N ILE A 214 3.21 3.69 -12.15
CA ILE A 214 1.95 4.18 -12.73
C ILE A 214 1.22 5.09 -11.76
N ARG A 215 1.14 4.74 -10.47
CA ARG A 215 0.58 5.59 -9.42
C ARG A 215 1.28 6.95 -9.35
N SER A 216 2.62 6.97 -9.40
CA SER A 216 3.39 8.21 -9.41
C SER A 216 3.08 9.07 -10.65
N ALA A 217 3.03 8.44 -11.83
CA ALA A 217 2.70 9.14 -13.07
C ALA A 217 1.26 9.67 -13.06
N LEU A 218 0.33 8.92 -12.46
CA LEU A 218 -1.05 9.32 -12.23
C LEU A 218 -1.16 10.56 -11.35
N THR A 219 -0.46 10.59 -10.21
CA THR A 219 -0.41 11.76 -9.34
C THR A 219 0.10 12.99 -10.09
N GLN A 220 1.17 12.82 -10.89
CA GLN A 220 1.68 13.90 -11.73
C GLN A 220 0.65 14.35 -12.77
N ALA A 221 0.00 13.43 -13.46
CA ALA A 221 -1.03 13.73 -14.46
C ALA A 221 -2.19 14.53 -13.86
N THR A 222 -2.65 14.14 -12.67
CA THR A 222 -3.69 14.85 -11.92
C THR A 222 -3.27 16.30 -11.67
N HIS A 223 -2.07 16.54 -11.13
CA HIS A 223 -1.58 17.89 -10.89
C HIS A 223 -1.42 18.70 -12.19
N THR A 224 -0.89 18.09 -13.25
CA THR A 224 -0.71 18.75 -14.55
C THR A 224 -2.04 19.19 -15.14
N PHE A 225 -3.07 18.35 -15.12
CA PHE A 225 -4.40 18.69 -15.63
C PHE A 225 -4.98 19.93 -14.93
N PHE A 226 -4.98 19.91 -13.60
CA PHE A 226 -5.56 20.99 -12.81
C PHE A 226 -4.78 22.30 -12.98
N GLN A 227 -3.44 22.24 -13.01
CA GLN A 227 -2.61 23.41 -13.25
C GLN A 227 -2.83 24.00 -14.66
N GLN A 228 -2.95 23.16 -15.68
CA GLN A 228 -3.22 23.60 -17.06
C GLN A 228 -4.59 24.26 -17.21
N ASN A 229 -5.58 23.81 -16.45
CA ASN A 229 -6.94 24.36 -16.46
C ASN A 229 -7.17 25.51 -15.45
N GLY A 230 -6.09 26.02 -14.84
CA GLY A 230 -6.13 27.19 -13.94
C GLY A 230 -6.67 26.91 -12.54
N PHE A 231 -6.69 25.66 -12.10
CA PHE A 231 -7.09 25.31 -10.73
C PHE A 231 -5.92 25.53 -9.76
N LEU A 232 -6.26 26.02 -8.55
CA LEU A 232 -5.29 26.21 -7.48
C LEU A 232 -5.32 25.04 -6.49
N TYR A 233 -4.13 24.58 -6.10
CA TYR A 233 -3.98 23.51 -5.13
C TYR A 233 -4.18 24.03 -3.70
N VAL A 234 -5.15 23.48 -2.98
CA VAL A 234 -5.47 23.85 -1.60
C VAL A 234 -5.37 22.63 -0.69
N GLN A 235 -4.61 22.78 0.39
CA GLN A 235 -4.49 21.75 1.42
C GLN A 235 -5.60 21.96 2.45
N VAL A 236 -6.50 20.98 2.53
CA VAL A 236 -7.62 20.98 3.47
C VAL A 236 -7.24 20.28 4.78
N PRO A 237 -7.84 20.67 5.92
CA PRO A 237 -7.58 20.02 7.20
C PRO A 237 -8.01 18.55 7.17
N VAL A 238 -7.18 17.68 7.75
CA VAL A 238 -7.48 16.25 7.91
C VAL A 238 -8.28 15.97 9.17
N ILE A 239 -8.03 16.73 10.24
CA ILE A 239 -8.79 16.65 11.49
C ILE A 239 -9.95 17.65 11.39
N THR A 240 -11.16 17.17 11.65
CA THR A 240 -12.39 17.97 11.56
C THR A 240 -13.29 17.73 12.77
N THR A 241 -14.11 18.72 13.10
CA THR A 241 -15.21 18.59 14.07
C THR A 241 -16.54 18.28 13.40
N THR A 242 -16.66 18.56 12.10
CA THR A 242 -17.89 18.43 11.33
C THR A 242 -17.93 17.12 10.57
N ASP A 243 -19.09 16.47 10.57
CA ASP A 243 -19.36 15.37 9.65
C ASP A 243 -19.85 15.92 8.30
N CYS A 244 -19.06 15.75 7.25
CA CYS A 244 -19.39 16.30 5.94
C CYS A 244 -20.51 15.52 5.25
N GLU A 245 -20.58 14.20 5.44
CA GLU A 245 -21.54 13.34 4.72
C GLU A 245 -22.82 13.08 5.51
N GLY A 246 -22.78 13.13 6.85
CA GLY A 246 -23.95 13.00 7.73
C GLY A 246 -24.51 11.59 7.87
N PHE A 247 -23.93 10.61 7.16
CA PHE A 247 -24.36 9.20 7.14
C PHE A 247 -23.20 8.21 7.37
N GLY A 248 -21.97 8.70 7.57
CA GLY A 248 -20.74 7.90 7.61
C GLY A 248 -20.24 7.60 9.01
N GLU A 249 -19.62 6.43 9.20
CA GLU A 249 -18.84 6.15 10.41
C GLU A 249 -17.46 6.81 10.28
N ASN A 250 -17.13 7.71 11.21
CA ASN A 250 -15.87 8.48 11.21
C ASN A 250 -14.89 7.96 12.28
N PHE A 251 -13.59 8.03 11.99
CA PHE A 251 -12.57 7.73 12.99
C PHE A 251 -12.45 8.89 13.98
N GLN A 252 -12.64 8.60 15.26
CA GLN A 252 -12.47 9.59 16.32
C GLN A 252 -11.00 9.75 16.69
N VAL A 253 -10.53 11.00 16.74
CA VAL A 253 -9.17 11.36 17.17
C VAL A 253 -9.26 11.92 18.58
N THR A 254 -8.52 11.33 19.52
CA THR A 254 -8.51 11.75 20.93
C THR A 254 -7.15 11.52 21.57
N THR A 255 -6.77 12.39 22.51
CA THR A 255 -5.56 12.28 23.33
C THR A 255 -5.84 11.82 24.77
N LEU A 256 -7.11 11.60 25.10
CA LEU A 256 -7.54 11.19 26.45
C LEU A 256 -7.19 9.73 26.74
N LEU A 257 -7.17 8.88 25.71
CA LEU A 257 -6.88 7.46 25.81
C LEU A 257 -5.36 7.24 25.93
N GLY A 258 -4.83 7.37 27.14
CA GLY A 258 -3.42 7.07 27.44
C GLY A 258 -2.81 7.85 28.61
N LYS A 259 -3.41 8.98 29.00
CA LYS A 259 -2.90 9.78 30.14
C LYS A 259 -2.97 9.02 31.48
N ASP A 260 -3.95 8.12 31.65
CA ASP A 260 -4.12 7.32 32.88
C ASP A 260 -3.06 6.21 33.08
N GLN A 261 -2.22 5.92 32.08
CA GLN A 261 -1.13 4.93 32.23
C GLN A 261 0.23 5.57 32.57
N SER A 262 0.32 6.90 32.57
CA SER A 262 1.58 7.65 32.74
C SER A 262 1.74 8.36 34.09
N SER A 263 0.86 8.09 35.07
CA SER A 263 1.20 8.31 36.48
C SER A 263 2.06 7.15 36.96
N VAL A 264 3.36 7.33 36.84
CA VAL A 264 4.40 6.46 37.35
C VAL A 264 3.99 5.88 38.72
N ASP A 265 3.87 4.54 38.79
CA ASP A 265 3.96 3.76 40.02
C ASP A 265 5.39 3.87 40.56
N ASP A 266 5.83 5.09 40.89
CA ASP A 266 7.08 5.35 41.63
C ASP A 266 6.81 5.42 43.12
N ASN A 267 6.07 4.42 43.60
CA ASN A 267 6.07 4.07 45.00
C ASN A 267 5.97 2.56 45.04
N GLY A 268 7.09 1.89 45.30
CA GLY A 268 7.18 0.44 45.44
C GLY A 268 6.00 -0.10 46.25
N GLY A 269 4.99 -0.56 45.52
CA GLY A 269 3.69 -0.90 46.08
C GLY A 269 3.79 -2.21 46.83
N VAL A 270 4.07 -2.12 48.13
CA VAL A 270 3.89 -3.26 49.04
C VAL A 270 2.40 -3.63 48.98
N LYS A 271 2.09 -4.79 48.40
CA LYS A 271 0.70 -5.26 48.23
C LYS A 271 0.00 -5.30 49.59
N LEU A 272 -1.24 -4.79 49.64
CA LEU A 272 -2.08 -4.74 50.86
C LEU A 272 -2.21 -6.12 51.53
N GLU A 273 -2.22 -7.19 50.74
CA GLU A 273 -2.24 -8.58 51.23
C GLU A 273 -0.98 -8.95 52.01
N THR A 274 0.20 -8.49 51.56
CA THR A 274 1.48 -8.72 52.26
C THR A 274 1.49 -8.01 53.61
N ILE A 275 0.95 -6.79 53.68
CA ILE A 275 0.86 -6.04 54.95
C ILE A 275 -0.14 -6.70 55.91
N LYS A 276 -1.29 -7.20 55.41
CA LYS A 276 -2.26 -7.98 56.21
C LYS A 276 -1.66 -9.28 56.74
N ALA A 277 -0.83 -9.97 55.94
CA ALA A 277 -0.08 -11.14 56.39
C ALA A 277 0.93 -10.78 57.51
N SER A 278 1.67 -9.67 57.36
CA SER A 278 2.58 -9.18 58.40
C SER A 278 1.85 -8.81 59.70
N ILE A 279 0.63 -8.26 59.65
CA ILE A 279 -0.18 -8.01 60.85
C ILE A 279 -0.50 -9.33 61.57
N LYS A 280 -0.88 -10.38 60.84
CA LYS A 280 -1.19 -11.69 61.43
C LYS A 280 0.02 -12.30 62.12
N GLU A 281 1.21 -12.17 61.52
CA GLU A 281 2.47 -12.65 62.09
C GLU A 281 2.89 -11.87 63.33
N LYS A 282 2.87 -10.52 63.26
CA LYS A 282 3.15 -9.64 64.40
C LYS A 282 2.14 -9.85 65.54
N SER A 283 0.87 -10.12 65.24
CA SER A 283 -0.14 -10.45 66.26
C SER A 283 0.20 -11.74 67.01
N LYS A 284 0.68 -12.75 66.28
CA LYS A 284 1.12 -14.02 66.87
C LYS A 284 2.34 -13.83 67.76
N GLN A 285 3.31 -13.01 67.33
CA GLN A 285 4.49 -12.66 68.13
C GLN A 285 4.12 -11.94 69.43
N VAL A 286 3.17 -10.99 69.37
CA VAL A 286 2.67 -10.30 70.59
C VAL A 286 2.02 -11.29 71.55
N GLU A 287 1.20 -12.23 71.08
CA GLU A 287 0.55 -13.24 71.93
C GLU A 287 1.55 -14.22 72.55
N GLU A 288 2.59 -14.61 71.80
CA GLU A 288 3.67 -15.47 72.31
C GLU A 288 4.50 -14.76 73.40
N LEU A 289 4.83 -13.48 73.19
CA LEU A 289 5.54 -12.64 74.16
C LEU A 289 4.70 -12.35 75.43
N LYS A 290 3.38 -12.27 75.32
CA LYS A 290 2.50 -12.18 76.50
C LYS A 290 2.52 -13.45 77.35
N ARG A 291 2.64 -14.63 76.73
CA ARG A 291 2.65 -15.92 77.42
C ARG A 291 3.97 -16.22 78.11
N SER A 292 5.10 -15.79 77.54
CA SER A 292 6.43 -16.13 78.06
C SER A 292 6.85 -15.34 79.31
N LYS A 293 6.13 -14.26 79.69
CA LYS A 293 6.47 -13.32 80.80
C LYS A 293 7.92 -12.79 80.77
N SER A 294 8.65 -13.01 79.67
CA SER A 294 10.06 -12.69 79.53
C SER A 294 10.19 -11.39 78.73
N ASN A 295 10.68 -10.37 79.41
CA ASN A 295 11.01 -9.03 78.91
C ASN A 295 9.83 -8.11 78.52
N LYS A 296 9.39 -7.28 79.49
CA LYS A 296 8.30 -6.30 79.33
C LYS A 296 8.57 -5.28 78.21
N GLU A 297 9.83 -4.94 77.97
CA GLU A 297 10.24 -3.96 76.98
C GLU A 297 10.05 -4.48 75.54
N ALA A 298 10.41 -5.75 75.30
CA ALA A 298 10.17 -6.42 74.02
C ALA A 298 8.67 -6.53 73.70
N LEU A 299 7.84 -6.80 74.71
CA LEU A 299 6.38 -6.83 74.54
C LEU A 299 5.83 -5.43 74.18
N ALA A 300 6.32 -4.37 74.81
CA ALA A 300 5.90 -3.00 74.50
C ALA A 300 6.29 -2.59 73.07
N ALA A 301 7.50 -2.94 72.62
CA ALA A 301 7.97 -2.68 71.26
C ALA A 301 7.12 -3.43 70.21
N ALA A 302 6.81 -4.71 70.45
CA ALA A 302 5.98 -5.52 69.55
C ALA A 302 4.54 -4.99 69.43
N ILE A 303 3.95 -4.54 70.55
CA ILE A 303 2.61 -3.91 70.54
C ILE A 303 2.64 -2.59 69.76
N GLN A 304 3.68 -1.76 69.92
CA GLN A 304 3.80 -0.49 69.22
C GLN A 304 3.97 -0.70 67.71
N ASP A 305 4.75 -1.69 67.30
CA ASP A 305 4.96 -2.04 65.89
C ASP A 305 3.69 -2.59 65.23
N LEU A 306 2.94 -3.44 65.94
CA LEU A 306 1.62 -3.90 65.50
C LEU A 306 0.66 -2.72 65.31
N LYS A 307 0.65 -1.77 66.25
CA LYS A 307 -0.21 -0.58 66.18
C LYS A 307 0.12 0.28 64.95
N LYS A 308 1.41 0.57 64.70
CA LYS A 308 1.87 1.31 63.52
C LYS A 308 1.48 0.61 62.22
N THR A 309 1.65 -0.71 62.16
CA THR A 309 1.33 -1.50 60.95
C THR A 309 -0.18 -1.50 60.67
N THR A 310 -1.00 -1.59 61.72
CA THR A 310 -2.48 -1.56 61.61
C THR A 310 -2.98 -0.19 61.16
N GLU A 311 -2.38 0.89 61.67
CA GLU A 311 -2.72 2.26 61.29
C GLU A 311 -2.39 2.55 59.82
N LEU A 312 -1.25 2.03 59.33
CA LEU A 312 -0.87 2.14 57.92
C LEU A 312 -1.88 1.44 57.00
N VAL A 313 -2.40 0.27 57.39
CA VAL A 313 -3.46 -0.42 56.65
C VAL A 313 -4.76 0.38 56.66
N SER A 314 -5.15 0.96 57.78
CA SER A 314 -6.35 1.79 57.86
C SER A 314 -6.27 3.02 56.95
N GLN A 315 -5.09 3.66 56.87
CA GLN A 315 -4.86 4.77 55.95
C GLN A 315 -4.89 4.35 54.47
N LEU A 316 -4.35 3.17 54.14
CA LEU A 316 -4.40 2.63 52.79
C LEU A 316 -5.83 2.21 52.38
N GLU A 317 -6.61 1.64 53.30
CA GLU A 317 -8.01 1.29 53.08
C GLU A 317 -8.90 2.53 52.95
N ALA A 318 -8.62 3.60 53.70
CA ALA A 318 -9.29 4.89 53.54
C ALA A 318 -9.02 5.50 52.15
N LYS A 319 -7.76 5.50 51.70
CA LYS A 319 -7.39 5.93 50.33
C LYS A 319 -8.02 5.06 49.24
N GLN A 320 -8.21 3.76 49.47
CA GLN A 320 -8.95 2.90 48.54
C GLN A 320 -10.44 3.20 48.52
N LYS A 321 -11.06 3.51 49.66
CA LYS A 321 -12.48 3.92 49.73
C LYS A 321 -12.74 5.28 49.08
N GLU A 322 -11.82 6.23 49.20
CA GLU A 322 -11.89 7.50 48.45
C GLU A 322 -11.80 7.27 46.93
N LYS A 323 -10.98 6.31 46.48
CA LYS A 323 -10.93 5.89 45.08
C LYS A 323 -12.17 5.10 44.64
N SER A 324 -12.79 4.31 45.52
CA SER A 324 -14.00 3.53 45.19
C SER A 324 -15.30 4.35 45.26
N GLY A 325 -15.30 5.51 45.92
CA GLY A 325 -16.44 6.45 45.95
C GLY A 325 -16.74 7.15 44.63
N LYS A 326 -15.92 6.93 43.58
CA LYS A 326 -16.14 7.43 42.21
C LYS A 326 -16.48 6.31 41.21
N SER A 327 -17.39 5.41 41.59
CA SER A 327 -17.85 4.30 40.74
C SER A 327 -19.13 3.71 41.38
N HIS A 328 -20.34 3.62 40.83
CA HIS A 328 -20.85 3.53 39.46
C HIS A 328 -22.31 4.01 39.42
N THR A 329 -22.65 4.96 38.54
CA THR A 329 -23.90 5.03 37.69
C THR A 329 -24.02 6.42 37.07
N GLN A 330 -23.02 6.83 36.30
CA GLN A 330 -23.20 7.77 35.20
C GLN A 330 -22.48 7.12 34.02
N SER A 331 -23.08 7.17 32.83
CA SER A 331 -22.36 6.81 31.62
C SER A 331 -21.03 7.56 31.67
N ASN A 332 -19.92 6.83 31.54
CA ASN A 332 -18.58 7.41 31.56
C ASN A 332 -18.41 8.21 30.26
N ARG A 333 -19.15 9.32 30.15
CA ARG A 333 -19.15 10.22 29.00
C ARG A 333 -17.83 10.96 29.14
N LEU A 334 -16.83 10.46 28.40
CA LEU A 334 -15.52 11.10 28.30
C LEU A 334 -15.74 12.60 28.13
N ASP A 335 -15.17 13.38 29.05
CA ASP A 335 -15.26 14.83 28.99
C ASP A 335 -14.28 15.33 27.93
N PHE A 336 -14.81 15.57 26.73
CA PHE A 336 -14.04 16.05 25.60
C PHE A 336 -13.55 17.50 25.76
N SER A 337 -14.00 18.24 26.77
CA SER A 337 -13.44 19.56 27.08
C SER A 337 -11.94 19.49 27.45
N GLN A 338 -11.51 18.33 27.98
CA GLN A 338 -10.13 18.05 28.36
C GLN A 338 -9.29 17.42 27.23
N ASP A 339 -9.90 17.17 26.06
CA ASP A 339 -9.18 16.67 24.89
C ASP A 339 -8.36 17.79 24.23
N PHE A 340 -7.48 17.45 23.30
CA PHE A 340 -6.52 18.40 22.70
C PHE A 340 -7.19 19.63 22.08
N PHE A 341 -8.36 19.46 21.46
CA PHE A 341 -9.13 20.54 20.83
C PHE A 341 -10.34 20.99 21.66
N SER A 342 -10.45 20.53 22.92
CA SER A 342 -11.58 20.79 23.82
C SER A 342 -12.97 20.44 23.24
N CYS A 343 -12.99 19.60 22.21
CA CYS A 343 -14.19 19.13 21.53
C CYS A 343 -13.93 17.75 20.92
N LYS A 344 -14.98 17.10 20.43
CA LYS A 344 -14.85 15.84 19.69
C LYS A 344 -14.30 16.12 18.30
N THR A 345 -13.20 15.45 17.98
CA THR A 345 -12.57 15.55 16.66
C THR A 345 -12.54 14.20 15.94
N TYR A 346 -12.58 14.27 14.62
CA TYR A 346 -12.66 13.14 13.71
C TYR A 346 -11.65 13.30 12.57
N LEU A 347 -11.29 12.18 11.93
CA LEU A 347 -10.62 12.22 10.63
C LEU A 347 -11.66 12.49 9.54
N THR A 348 -11.33 13.39 8.63
CA THR A 348 -12.25 13.83 7.58
C THR A 348 -12.52 12.76 6.52
N VAL A 349 -13.79 12.59 6.18
CA VAL A 349 -14.26 11.81 5.02
C VAL A 349 -14.16 12.60 3.73
N SER A 350 -14.33 13.92 3.78
CA SER A 350 -14.28 14.82 2.62
C SER A 350 -13.92 16.23 3.05
N GLY A 351 -13.08 16.89 2.25
CA GLY A 351 -12.69 18.29 2.42
C GLY A 351 -13.54 19.27 1.62
N ARG A 352 -14.60 18.81 0.93
CA ARG A 352 -15.36 19.65 -0.01
C ARG A 352 -15.96 20.90 0.61
N LEU A 353 -16.53 20.82 1.83
CA LEU A 353 -17.07 21.99 2.53
C LEU A 353 -16.00 23.09 2.73
N HIS A 354 -14.77 22.70 3.03
CA HIS A 354 -13.66 23.64 3.16
C HIS A 354 -13.21 24.17 1.80
N LEU A 355 -13.16 23.32 0.77
CA LEU A 355 -12.82 23.74 -0.59
C LEU A 355 -13.81 24.76 -1.14
N GLU A 356 -15.09 24.65 -0.84
CA GLU A 356 -16.11 25.60 -1.28
C GLU A 356 -15.80 27.03 -0.80
N SER A 357 -15.35 27.19 0.45
CA SER A 357 -14.94 28.51 0.96
C SER A 357 -13.80 29.14 0.14
N TYR A 358 -12.86 28.32 -0.32
CA TYR A 358 -11.77 28.77 -1.18
C TYR A 358 -12.21 28.96 -2.63
N ALA A 359 -13.14 28.15 -3.14
CA ALA A 359 -13.69 28.29 -4.48
C ALA A 359 -14.41 29.64 -4.63
N SER A 360 -15.19 30.05 -3.63
CA SER A 360 -15.87 31.35 -3.61
C SER A 360 -14.90 32.54 -3.68
N ALA A 361 -13.63 32.37 -3.30
CA ALA A 361 -12.61 33.42 -3.37
C ALA A 361 -11.66 33.30 -4.57
N LEU A 362 -11.29 32.07 -4.95
CA LEU A 362 -10.24 31.77 -5.92
C LEU A 362 -10.77 31.23 -7.26
N GLY A 363 -12.09 31.05 -7.38
CA GLY A 363 -12.75 30.54 -8.57
C GLY A 363 -12.65 29.02 -8.68
N LYS A 364 -11.45 28.48 -8.98
CA LYS A 364 -11.24 27.04 -9.24
C LYS A 364 -10.18 26.48 -8.30
N VAL A 365 -10.56 25.51 -7.46
CA VAL A 365 -9.66 24.93 -6.47
C VAL A 365 -9.75 23.41 -6.43
N TYR A 366 -8.66 22.76 -6.05
CA TYR A 366 -8.64 21.32 -5.81
C TYR A 366 -7.75 20.95 -4.63
N SER A 367 -8.09 19.86 -3.96
CA SER A 367 -7.29 19.20 -2.95
C SER A 367 -6.93 17.79 -3.39
N PHE A 368 -5.78 17.33 -2.93
CA PHE A 368 -5.29 15.97 -3.10
C PHE A 368 -4.76 15.55 -1.74
N GLY A 369 -5.38 14.56 -1.12
CA GLY A 369 -4.98 14.12 0.20
C GLY A 369 -5.68 12.86 0.70
N PRO A 370 -5.30 12.37 1.89
CA PRO A 370 -5.91 11.20 2.49
C PRO A 370 -7.30 11.52 3.05
N ARG A 371 -8.19 10.53 2.97
CA ARG A 371 -9.55 10.53 3.49
C ARG A 371 -9.83 9.20 4.18
N PHE A 372 -10.66 9.24 5.21
CA PHE A 372 -10.77 8.12 6.14
C PHE A 372 -12.23 7.72 6.35
N HIS A 373 -12.53 6.44 6.16
CA HIS A 373 -13.85 5.88 6.40
C HIS A 373 -13.76 4.72 7.40
N ALA A 374 -14.54 4.76 8.47
CA ALA A 374 -14.48 3.74 9.53
C ALA A 374 -15.38 2.52 9.27
N HIS A 375 -15.86 2.34 8.03
CA HIS A 375 -16.73 1.22 7.67
C HIS A 375 -16.05 -0.14 7.88
N LYS A 376 -16.74 -1.03 8.58
CA LYS A 376 -16.34 -2.43 8.82
C LYS A 376 -16.64 -3.31 7.61
N SER A 377 -16.02 -3.02 6.47
CA SER A 377 -16.19 -3.76 5.22
C SER A 377 -14.87 -4.41 4.79
N ASP A 378 -14.92 -5.62 4.23
CA ASP A 378 -13.80 -6.28 3.55
C ASP A 378 -13.90 -6.09 2.02
N SER A 379 -14.41 -4.95 1.59
CA SER A 379 -14.48 -4.59 0.17
C SER A 379 -13.09 -4.64 -0.46
N LYS A 380 -13.00 -5.23 -1.66
CA LYS A 380 -11.78 -5.25 -2.46
C LYS A 380 -11.52 -3.92 -3.17
N LYS A 381 -12.42 -2.94 -3.07
CA LYS A 381 -12.37 -1.67 -3.81
C LYS A 381 -12.23 -0.45 -2.91
N LEU A 382 -12.59 -0.56 -1.63
CA LEU A 382 -12.56 0.55 -0.66
C LEU A 382 -11.65 0.19 0.51
N LEU A 383 -10.84 1.16 0.95
CA LEU A 383 -9.96 1.07 2.11
C LEU A 383 -10.44 2.02 3.22
N ALA A 384 -9.96 1.77 4.44
CA ALA A 384 -10.23 2.66 5.56
C ALA A 384 -9.46 3.99 5.44
N GLU A 385 -8.29 3.96 4.80
CA GLU A 385 -7.50 5.13 4.42
C GLU A 385 -7.33 5.10 2.89
N MET A 386 -7.79 6.16 2.22
CA MET A 386 -7.72 6.29 0.77
C MET A 386 -7.28 7.68 0.36
N TRP A 387 -6.65 7.78 -0.80
CA TRP A 387 -6.33 9.06 -1.41
C TRP A 387 -7.48 9.48 -2.31
N MET A 388 -7.95 10.71 -2.11
CA MET A 388 -8.98 11.32 -2.93
C MET A 388 -8.49 12.65 -3.49
N VAL A 389 -8.99 12.95 -4.68
CA VAL A 389 -8.84 14.27 -5.30
C VAL A 389 -10.20 14.92 -5.29
N GLU A 390 -10.31 16.09 -4.70
CA GLU A 390 -11.58 16.80 -4.58
C GLU A 390 -11.40 18.17 -5.19
N LEU A 391 -12.36 18.64 -5.96
CA LEU A 391 -12.31 19.99 -6.51
C LEU A 391 -13.66 20.67 -6.38
N GLU A 392 -13.60 21.99 -6.47
CA GLU A 392 -14.76 22.85 -6.43
C GLU A 392 -14.54 24.02 -7.41
N ILE A 393 -15.57 24.33 -8.18
CA ILE A 393 -15.58 25.33 -9.24
C ILE A 393 -16.69 26.31 -8.88
N ALA A 394 -16.36 27.59 -8.73
CA ALA A 394 -17.34 28.65 -8.58
C ALA A 394 -17.91 29.06 -9.94
N PHE A 395 -19.16 29.53 -9.92
CA PHE A 395 -19.96 29.89 -11.10
C PHE A 395 -20.19 28.73 -12.08
N SER A 396 -20.29 27.50 -11.56
CA SER A 396 -20.55 26.31 -12.36
C SER A 396 -21.85 25.62 -11.96
N GLU A 397 -22.45 24.95 -12.93
CA GLU A 397 -23.62 24.08 -12.74
C GLU A 397 -23.24 22.60 -12.75
N LEU A 398 -24.22 21.71 -12.64
CA LEU A 398 -23.98 20.26 -12.62
C LEU A 398 -23.31 19.78 -13.92
N GLU A 399 -23.75 20.31 -15.07
CA GLU A 399 -23.26 19.91 -16.39
C GLU A 399 -21.77 20.25 -16.57
N ASP A 400 -21.35 21.44 -16.16
CA ASP A 400 -19.93 21.85 -16.20
C ASP A 400 -19.05 20.90 -15.38
N SER A 401 -19.53 20.48 -14.21
CA SER A 401 -18.82 19.53 -13.38
C SER A 401 -18.76 18.13 -14.00
N MET A 402 -19.80 17.70 -14.71
CA MET A 402 -19.81 16.42 -15.44
C MET A 402 -18.86 16.45 -16.64
N GLU A 403 -18.80 17.57 -17.37
CA GLU A 403 -17.86 17.77 -18.47
C GLU A 403 -16.42 17.77 -17.95
N CYS A 404 -16.14 18.54 -16.88
CA CYS A 404 -14.82 18.55 -16.24
C CYS A 404 -14.39 17.16 -15.76
N ALA A 405 -15.30 16.38 -15.17
CA ALA A 405 -15.03 15.00 -14.75
C ALA A 405 -14.67 14.10 -15.93
N THR A 406 -15.39 14.25 -17.05
CA THR A 406 -15.15 13.48 -18.27
C THR A 406 -13.81 13.82 -18.90
N ASP A 407 -13.48 15.10 -19.03
CA ASP A 407 -12.22 15.56 -19.62
C ASP A 407 -11.02 15.21 -18.75
N PHE A 408 -11.17 15.28 -17.43
CA PHE A 408 -10.16 14.82 -16.49
C PHE A 408 -9.82 13.34 -16.69
N LEU A 409 -10.84 12.47 -16.78
CA LEU A 409 -10.63 11.03 -17.00
C LEU A 409 -9.98 10.75 -18.36
N ARG A 410 -10.41 11.44 -19.43
CA ARG A 410 -9.80 11.33 -20.76
C ARG A 410 -8.33 11.73 -20.73
N PHE A 411 -8.03 12.88 -20.13
CA PHE A 411 -6.67 13.41 -20.03
C PHE A 411 -5.75 12.43 -19.29
N ILE A 412 -6.18 11.93 -18.13
CA ILE A 412 -5.35 11.01 -17.35
C ILE A 412 -5.10 9.70 -18.11
N CYS A 413 -6.13 9.13 -18.73
CA CYS A 413 -5.95 7.90 -19.50
C CYS A 413 -4.98 8.10 -20.67
N LYS A 414 -5.12 9.21 -21.41
CA LYS A 414 -4.19 9.58 -22.48
C LYS A 414 -2.75 9.78 -21.96
N TRP A 415 -2.59 10.50 -20.86
CA TRP A 415 -1.30 10.76 -20.24
C TRP A 415 -0.57 9.47 -19.86
N ILE A 416 -1.27 8.50 -19.25
CA ILE A 416 -0.68 7.21 -18.88
C ILE A 416 -0.26 6.41 -20.13
N LEU A 417 -1.10 6.38 -21.17
CA LEU A 417 -0.80 5.68 -22.42
C LEU A 417 0.49 6.19 -23.07
N GLU A 418 0.71 7.52 -23.01
CA GLU A 418 1.88 8.19 -23.58
C GLU A 418 3.13 8.09 -22.69
N ASN A 419 3.00 8.19 -21.35
CA ASN A 419 4.14 8.32 -20.44
C ASN A 419 4.57 7.02 -19.75
N CYS A 420 3.70 6.00 -19.71
CA CYS A 420 3.93 4.74 -18.97
C CYS A 420 3.90 3.50 -19.86
N THR A 421 4.20 3.64 -21.15
CA THR A 421 4.00 2.59 -22.15
C THR A 421 4.66 1.25 -21.80
N GLU A 422 5.90 1.24 -21.29
CA GLU A 422 6.61 0.01 -20.93
C GLU A 422 6.00 -0.70 -19.71
N ASP A 423 5.59 0.07 -18.70
CA ASP A 423 4.89 -0.46 -17.53
C ASP A 423 3.52 -1.03 -17.92
N LEU A 424 2.77 -0.35 -18.78
CA LEU A 424 1.48 -0.83 -19.28
C LEU A 424 1.61 -2.08 -20.16
N LYS A 425 2.61 -2.14 -21.05
CA LYS A 425 2.91 -3.34 -21.84
C LYS A 425 3.25 -4.53 -20.94
N PHE A 426 3.96 -4.29 -19.84
CA PHE A 426 4.25 -5.34 -18.86
C PHE A 426 2.96 -5.83 -18.17
N ILE A 427 2.12 -4.90 -17.70
CA ILE A 427 0.84 -5.20 -17.05
C ILE A 427 -0.11 -5.93 -18.02
N SER A 428 -0.21 -5.48 -19.26
CA SER A 428 -1.02 -6.13 -20.30
C SER A 428 -0.64 -7.60 -20.49
N LYS A 429 0.66 -7.91 -20.50
CA LYS A 429 1.14 -9.29 -20.67
C LYS A 429 0.94 -10.18 -19.44
N ARG A 430 0.89 -9.62 -18.23
CA ARG A 430 0.99 -10.38 -16.97
C ARG A 430 -0.26 -10.35 -16.11
N VAL A 431 -1.08 -9.32 -16.22
CA VAL A 431 -2.23 -9.05 -15.32
C VAL A 431 -3.52 -9.05 -16.11
N ASP A 432 -3.65 -8.13 -17.07
CA ASP A 432 -4.90 -7.90 -17.79
C ASP A 432 -4.60 -7.51 -19.24
N LYS A 433 -4.78 -8.46 -20.16
CA LYS A 433 -4.49 -8.27 -21.59
C LYS A 433 -5.26 -7.09 -22.21
N LEU A 434 -6.45 -6.79 -21.68
CA LEU A 434 -7.37 -5.77 -22.21
C LEU A 434 -7.16 -4.38 -21.58
N VAL A 435 -6.14 -4.20 -20.72
CA VAL A 435 -5.91 -2.92 -20.02
C VAL A 435 -5.67 -1.76 -20.98
N LEU A 436 -4.90 -1.98 -22.06
CA LEU A 436 -4.58 -0.95 -23.04
C LEU A 436 -5.83 -0.54 -23.82
N ASP A 437 -6.60 -1.51 -24.31
CA ASP A 437 -7.83 -1.28 -25.06
C ASP A 437 -8.85 -0.53 -24.20
N ARG A 438 -8.96 -0.90 -22.92
CA ARG A 438 -9.84 -0.24 -21.95
C ARG A 438 -9.44 1.21 -21.68
N LEU A 439 -8.15 1.48 -21.46
CA LEU A 439 -7.64 2.84 -21.27
C LEU A 439 -7.85 3.70 -22.52
N GLN A 440 -7.59 3.12 -23.70
CA GLN A 440 -7.85 3.78 -24.98
C GLN A 440 -9.34 4.09 -25.16
N PHE A 441 -10.21 3.16 -24.74
CA PHE A 441 -11.66 3.35 -24.79
C PHE A 441 -12.13 4.55 -23.95
N ILE A 442 -11.59 4.75 -22.74
CA ILE A 442 -11.91 5.95 -21.94
C ILE A 442 -11.36 7.22 -22.59
N ALA A 443 -10.14 7.15 -23.13
CA ALA A 443 -9.46 8.31 -23.68
C ALA A 443 -10.20 8.90 -24.91
N THR A 444 -10.83 8.06 -25.73
CA THR A 444 -11.48 8.49 -27.00
C THR A 444 -12.97 8.17 -27.10
N GLY A 445 -13.50 7.31 -26.23
CA GLY A 445 -14.87 6.82 -26.32
C GLY A 445 -15.92 7.79 -25.78
N PRO A 446 -17.19 7.61 -26.18
CA PRO A 446 -18.31 8.37 -25.64
C PRO A 446 -18.68 7.88 -24.24
N PHE A 447 -19.12 8.82 -23.40
CA PHE A 447 -19.71 8.55 -22.10
C PHE A 447 -21.23 8.58 -22.26
N GLU A 448 -21.89 7.55 -21.76
CA GLU A 448 -23.35 7.51 -21.74
C GLU A 448 -23.85 8.31 -20.52
N LYS A 449 -24.92 9.10 -20.69
CA LYS A 449 -25.51 9.91 -19.62
C LYS A 449 -26.96 9.51 -19.42
N ILE A 450 -27.31 9.04 -18.22
CA ILE A 450 -28.67 8.66 -17.87
C ILE A 450 -29.07 9.22 -16.50
N SER A 451 -30.35 9.49 -16.32
CA SER A 451 -30.87 9.84 -14.99
C SER A 451 -30.96 8.60 -14.10
N TYR A 452 -30.93 8.78 -12.78
CA TYR A 452 -31.16 7.70 -11.81
C TYR A 452 -32.49 6.96 -12.06
N THR A 453 -33.55 7.71 -12.40
CA THR A 453 -34.86 7.12 -12.69
C THR A 453 -34.79 6.18 -13.90
N GLN A 454 -34.12 6.60 -14.98
CA GLN A 454 -33.88 5.74 -16.14
C GLN A 454 -33.02 4.53 -15.79
N ALA A 455 -31.99 4.71 -14.96
CA ALA A 455 -31.14 3.60 -14.51
C ALA A 455 -31.97 2.53 -13.77
N VAL A 456 -32.86 2.94 -12.87
CA VAL A 456 -33.78 2.05 -12.15
C VAL A 456 -34.74 1.35 -13.11
N ASP A 457 -35.29 2.07 -14.09
CA ASP A 457 -36.23 1.49 -15.07
C ASP A 457 -35.55 0.45 -15.96
N VAL A 458 -34.34 0.72 -16.43
CA VAL A 458 -33.53 -0.22 -17.21
C VAL A 458 -33.20 -1.47 -16.39
N LEU A 459 -32.84 -1.30 -15.11
CA LEU A 459 -32.59 -2.42 -14.20
C LEU A 459 -33.84 -3.27 -13.93
N LYS A 460 -35.02 -2.65 -13.85
CA LYS A 460 -36.30 -3.36 -13.68
C LYS A 460 -36.71 -4.13 -14.94
N GLN A 461 -36.34 -3.65 -16.13
CA GLN A 461 -36.62 -4.34 -17.39
C GLN A 461 -35.75 -5.59 -17.59
N ALA A 462 -34.65 -5.72 -16.85
CA ALA A 462 -33.76 -6.88 -16.87
C ALA A 462 -34.37 -8.10 -16.13
N ASN A 463 -35.49 -8.61 -16.64
CA ASN A 463 -36.24 -9.74 -16.07
C ASN A 463 -35.44 -11.06 -15.98
N GLU A 464 -34.32 -11.17 -16.71
CA GLU A 464 -33.50 -12.39 -16.77
C GLU A 464 -32.51 -12.52 -15.60
N ARG A 465 -32.20 -11.43 -14.88
CA ARG A 465 -31.17 -11.42 -13.81
C ARG A 465 -31.80 -11.24 -12.44
N LYS A 466 -31.62 -12.23 -11.56
CA LYS A 466 -32.01 -12.13 -10.14
C LYS A 466 -30.93 -11.38 -9.35
N PHE A 467 -31.13 -10.07 -9.15
CA PHE A 467 -30.29 -9.28 -8.26
C PHE A 467 -30.50 -9.69 -6.80
N GLN A 468 -29.43 -9.65 -5.99
CA GLN A 468 -29.54 -9.94 -4.55
C GLN A 468 -30.33 -8.86 -3.81
N THR A 469 -30.16 -7.61 -4.26
CA THR A 469 -30.87 -6.44 -3.71
C THR A 469 -32.00 -6.04 -4.66
N LYS A 470 -33.20 -5.84 -4.11
CA LYS A 470 -34.35 -5.38 -4.89
C LYS A 470 -34.07 -4.00 -5.48
N VAL A 471 -34.37 -3.86 -6.77
CA VAL A 471 -34.25 -2.60 -7.50
C VAL A 471 -35.55 -1.82 -7.34
N GLU A 472 -35.55 -0.84 -6.44
CA GLU A 472 -36.68 0.05 -6.18
C GLU A 472 -36.24 1.50 -6.21
N TRP A 473 -37.15 2.40 -6.62
CA TRP A 473 -36.84 3.82 -6.68
C TRP A 473 -36.68 4.37 -5.26
N GLY A 474 -35.57 5.07 -5.00
CA GLY A 474 -35.23 5.58 -3.67
C GLY A 474 -34.24 4.68 -2.90
N VAL A 475 -33.86 3.53 -3.45
CA VAL A 475 -32.80 2.67 -2.89
C VAL A 475 -31.48 2.96 -3.61
N SER A 476 -30.37 3.00 -2.86
CA SER A 476 -29.04 3.16 -3.45
C SER A 476 -28.72 2.03 -4.42
N LEU A 477 -28.13 2.37 -5.56
CA LEU A 477 -27.59 1.37 -6.48
C LEU A 477 -26.37 0.72 -5.81
N ASN A 478 -26.32 -0.60 -5.82
CA ASN A 478 -25.20 -1.37 -5.31
C ASN A 478 -24.20 -1.69 -6.43
N GLU A 479 -23.00 -2.15 -6.06
CA GLU A 479 -21.95 -2.54 -7.01
C GLU A 479 -22.43 -3.55 -8.07
N GLU A 480 -23.33 -4.46 -7.71
CA GLU A 480 -23.94 -5.42 -8.65
C GLU A 480 -24.77 -4.72 -9.73
N HIS A 481 -25.57 -3.72 -9.34
CA HIS A 481 -26.41 -2.95 -10.25
C HIS A 481 -25.56 -2.06 -11.15
N GLU A 482 -24.60 -1.34 -10.57
CA GLU A 482 -23.65 -0.48 -11.31
C GLU A 482 -22.88 -1.28 -12.36
N SER A 483 -22.31 -2.43 -11.95
CA SER A 483 -21.54 -3.28 -12.85
C SER A 483 -22.41 -3.86 -13.97
N TYR A 484 -23.67 -4.21 -13.69
CA TYR A 484 -24.58 -4.71 -14.72
C TYR A 484 -24.89 -3.65 -15.79
N LEU A 485 -25.15 -2.41 -15.36
CA LEU A 485 -25.38 -1.29 -16.29
C LEU A 485 -24.16 -1.07 -17.19
N THR A 486 -22.96 -1.01 -16.60
CA THR A 486 -21.74 -0.70 -17.38
C THR A 486 -21.19 -1.86 -18.18
N ASP A 487 -21.28 -3.09 -17.69
CA ASP A 487 -20.60 -4.25 -18.28
C ASP A 487 -21.50 -5.02 -19.27
N GLU A 488 -22.81 -5.12 -19.00
CA GLU A 488 -23.74 -5.91 -19.83
C GLU A 488 -24.57 -5.04 -20.79
N ILE A 489 -25.13 -3.94 -20.29
CA ILE A 489 -26.08 -3.12 -21.06
C ILE A 489 -25.34 -2.13 -21.95
N TYR A 490 -24.66 -1.16 -21.34
CA TYR A 490 -24.09 -0.04 -22.08
C TYR A 490 -22.72 -0.36 -22.66
N LYS A 491 -21.92 -1.20 -21.97
CA LYS A 491 -20.54 -1.56 -22.35
C LYS A 491 -19.62 -0.34 -22.51
N LYS A 492 -19.92 0.73 -21.78
CA LYS A 492 -19.28 2.05 -21.83
C LYS A 492 -19.30 2.71 -20.45
N PRO A 493 -18.46 3.72 -20.20
CA PRO A 493 -18.59 4.59 -19.03
C PRO A 493 -19.97 5.23 -18.97
N LEU A 494 -20.53 5.26 -17.78
CA LEU A 494 -21.87 5.73 -17.53
C LEU A 494 -21.84 6.84 -16.48
N ILE A 495 -22.51 7.95 -16.77
CA ILE A 495 -22.77 9.02 -15.83
C ILE A 495 -24.24 8.91 -15.42
N ILE A 496 -24.47 8.64 -14.13
CA ILE A 496 -25.81 8.60 -13.54
C ILE A 496 -26.04 9.89 -12.76
N TYR A 497 -26.99 10.70 -13.20
CA TYR A 497 -27.32 12.00 -12.58
C TYR A 497 -28.74 12.05 -11.99
N ASP A 498 -29.04 13.10 -11.23
CA ASP A 498 -30.34 13.34 -10.54
C ASP A 498 -30.74 12.23 -9.56
N HIS A 499 -29.93 12.06 -8.53
CA HIS A 499 -30.16 11.05 -7.48
C HIS A 499 -31.28 11.46 -6.51
N PRO A 500 -31.94 10.50 -5.83
CA PRO A 500 -32.91 10.79 -4.78
C PRO A 500 -32.32 11.59 -3.62
N LYS A 501 -33.08 12.58 -3.13
CA LYS A 501 -32.71 13.48 -2.02
C LYS A 501 -32.21 12.76 -0.76
N GLN A 502 -32.78 11.58 -0.46
CA GLN A 502 -32.51 10.82 0.78
C GLN A 502 -31.15 10.11 0.75
N LEU A 503 -30.55 9.90 -0.42
CA LEU A 503 -29.33 9.11 -0.59
C LEU A 503 -28.06 9.97 -0.64
N LYS A 504 -28.20 11.30 -0.65
CA LYS A 504 -27.11 12.23 -0.86
C LYS A 504 -27.03 13.25 0.28
N PRO A 505 -25.84 13.84 0.53
CA PRO A 505 -25.62 14.77 1.63
C PRO A 505 -26.53 16.01 1.61
N PHE A 506 -26.61 16.70 2.75
CA PHE A 506 -27.46 17.87 2.95
C PHE A 506 -27.07 19.06 2.07
N TYR A 507 -25.78 19.18 1.73
CA TYR A 507 -25.22 20.30 0.94
C TYR A 507 -25.46 20.17 -0.57
N VAL A 508 -26.02 19.05 -1.05
CA VAL A 508 -26.32 18.86 -2.48
C VAL A 508 -27.60 19.62 -2.83
N ARG A 509 -27.55 20.36 -3.95
CA ARG A 509 -28.66 21.19 -4.43
C ARG A 509 -29.92 20.38 -4.72
N LEU A 510 -31.05 20.86 -4.20
CA LEU A 510 -32.37 20.29 -4.45
C LEU A 510 -32.92 20.72 -5.82
N ASN A 511 -33.32 19.75 -6.64
CA ASN A 511 -33.93 19.99 -7.94
C ASN A 511 -35.35 20.56 -7.80
N ALA A 512 -35.88 21.12 -8.90
CA ALA A 512 -37.20 21.74 -8.93
C ALA A 512 -38.35 20.76 -8.65
N ASP A 513 -38.12 19.45 -8.80
CA ASP A 513 -39.10 18.40 -8.53
C ASP A 513 -39.31 18.11 -7.03
N GLY A 514 -38.44 18.65 -6.15
CA GLY A 514 -38.43 18.42 -4.70
C GLY A 514 -38.10 16.99 -4.28
N LYS A 515 -37.79 16.09 -5.22
CA LYS A 515 -37.55 14.66 -5.01
C LYS A 515 -36.10 14.25 -5.28
N THR A 516 -35.50 14.85 -6.30
CA THR A 516 -34.13 14.57 -6.71
C THR A 516 -33.20 15.71 -6.33
N VAL A 517 -31.90 15.43 -6.35
CA VAL A 517 -30.84 16.39 -6.08
C VAL A 517 -29.81 16.35 -7.21
N ALA A 518 -29.18 17.50 -7.47
CA ALA A 518 -28.18 17.69 -8.52
C ALA A 518 -26.85 17.03 -8.12
N ALA A 519 -26.82 15.69 -8.19
CA ALA A 519 -25.64 14.86 -8.00
C ALA A 519 -25.42 14.00 -9.24
N PHE A 520 -24.17 13.62 -9.48
CA PHE A 520 -23.80 12.67 -10.51
C PHE A 520 -22.74 11.70 -10.01
N ASP A 521 -22.78 10.48 -10.51
CA ASP A 521 -21.75 9.46 -10.26
C ASP A 521 -21.23 8.97 -11.62
N VAL A 522 -19.90 8.94 -11.79
CA VAL A 522 -19.25 8.39 -12.99
C VAL A 522 -18.78 6.98 -12.70
N ILE A 523 -19.36 6.03 -13.42
CA ILE A 523 -19.16 4.60 -13.25
C ILE A 523 -18.40 4.08 -14.47
N VAL A 524 -17.32 3.36 -14.22
CA VAL A 524 -16.54 2.72 -15.28
C VAL A 524 -16.65 1.20 -15.18
N PRO A 525 -16.59 0.48 -16.33
CA PRO A 525 -16.57 -0.97 -16.35
C PRO A 525 -15.49 -1.57 -15.43
N LYS A 526 -15.73 -2.77 -14.88
CA LYS A 526 -14.84 -3.53 -13.98
C LYS A 526 -14.64 -2.94 -12.57
N VAL A 527 -14.44 -1.63 -12.44
CA VAL A 527 -14.17 -0.98 -11.13
C VAL A 527 -15.44 -0.44 -10.48
N GLY A 528 -16.38 0.10 -11.23
CA GLY A 528 -17.59 0.76 -10.69
C GLY A 528 -17.39 2.28 -10.55
N THR A 529 -18.01 2.88 -9.55
CA THR A 529 -17.95 4.32 -9.31
C THR A 529 -16.53 4.84 -9.07
N LEU A 530 -16.06 5.80 -9.89
CA LEU A 530 -14.77 6.50 -9.75
C LEU A 530 -14.91 7.96 -9.30
N ILE A 531 -15.93 8.66 -9.79
CA ILE A 531 -16.19 10.06 -9.47
C ILE A 531 -17.58 10.18 -8.87
N ARG A 532 -17.69 10.95 -7.79
CA ARG A 532 -18.96 11.37 -7.20
C ARG A 532 -18.97 12.88 -7.13
N GLY A 533 -19.90 13.51 -7.80
CA GLY A 533 -19.99 14.96 -7.87
C GLY A 533 -21.38 15.50 -7.59
N SER A 534 -21.43 16.79 -7.34
CA SER A 534 -22.66 17.51 -7.09
C SER A 534 -22.53 18.99 -7.33
N GLN A 535 -23.65 19.61 -7.64
CA GLN A 535 -23.86 21.04 -7.42
C GLN A 535 -24.24 21.26 -5.96
N ASN A 536 -23.63 22.26 -5.33
CA ASN A 536 -23.88 22.59 -3.93
C ASN A 536 -25.10 23.53 -3.81
N GLU A 537 -25.81 23.42 -2.69
CA GLU A 537 -27.03 24.15 -2.42
C GLU A 537 -26.74 25.59 -2.00
N GLU A 538 -26.82 26.52 -2.95
CA GLU A 538 -26.52 27.94 -2.76
C GLU A 538 -27.57 28.67 -1.91
N ARG A 539 -28.80 28.13 -1.83
CA ARG A 539 -29.93 28.82 -1.20
C ARG A 539 -29.95 28.55 0.31
N TYR A 540 -29.59 29.58 1.09
CA TYR A 540 -29.53 29.53 2.56
C TYR A 540 -30.74 28.85 3.23
N ASN A 541 -31.97 29.21 2.84
CA ASN A 541 -33.19 28.67 3.46
C ASN A 541 -33.33 27.15 3.23
N THR A 542 -33.04 26.69 2.01
CA THR A 542 -33.09 25.28 1.64
C THR A 542 -32.00 24.50 2.36
N LEU A 543 -30.77 25.01 2.35
CA LEU A 543 -29.64 24.40 3.04
C LEU A 543 -29.89 24.24 4.54
N ASN A 544 -30.38 25.29 5.21
CA ASN A 544 -30.71 25.27 6.63
C ASN A 544 -31.87 24.30 6.94
N ALA A 545 -32.84 24.15 6.03
CA ALA A 545 -33.88 23.12 6.17
C ALA A 545 -33.29 21.71 6.07
N ARG A 546 -32.40 21.47 5.10
CA ARG A 546 -31.72 20.17 4.91
C ARG A 546 -30.86 19.76 6.11
N ILE A 547 -30.11 20.69 6.70
CA ILE A 547 -29.31 20.43 7.93
C ILE A 547 -30.21 19.95 9.07
N LYS A 548 -31.38 20.58 9.25
CA LYS A 548 -32.36 20.18 10.27
C LYS A 548 -32.98 18.82 9.98
N GLU A 549 -33.34 18.55 8.72
CA GLU A 549 -33.87 17.24 8.29
C GLU A 549 -32.89 16.09 8.53
N SER A 550 -31.58 16.34 8.34
CA SER A 550 -30.52 15.37 8.57
C SER A 550 -30.16 15.17 10.05
N GLY A 551 -30.78 15.90 10.98
CA GLY A 551 -30.51 15.78 12.42
C GLY A 551 -29.13 16.29 12.86
N LEU A 552 -28.50 17.13 12.04
CA LEU A 552 -27.17 17.67 12.30
C LEU A 552 -27.24 18.89 13.24
N GLU A 553 -26.25 19.04 14.13
CA GLU A 553 -26.18 20.17 15.06
C GLU A 553 -25.81 21.46 14.32
N LYS A 554 -26.79 22.36 14.16
CA LYS A 554 -26.62 23.62 13.43
C LYS A 554 -25.36 24.42 13.84
N GLN A 555 -25.03 24.46 15.14
CA GLN A 555 -23.88 25.21 15.66
C GLN A 555 -22.55 24.81 15.01
N GLN A 556 -22.41 23.54 14.61
CA GLN A 556 -21.18 23.04 13.97
C GLN A 556 -21.02 23.52 12.51
N TYR A 557 -22.13 23.87 11.85
CA TYR A 557 -22.18 24.27 10.44
C TYR A 557 -22.44 25.77 10.27
N GLU A 558 -22.42 26.56 11.34
CA GLU A 558 -22.72 27.99 11.27
C GLU A 558 -21.73 28.73 10.34
N TRP A 559 -20.44 28.36 10.37
CA TRP A 559 -19.42 28.89 9.46
C TRP A 559 -19.71 28.58 7.98
N TYR A 560 -20.28 27.41 7.70
CA TYR A 560 -20.66 27.00 6.34
C TYR A 560 -21.94 27.70 5.88
N LEU A 561 -22.86 27.94 6.81
CA LEU A 561 -24.04 28.77 6.57
C LEU A 561 -23.68 30.24 6.33
N ASP A 562 -22.62 30.76 6.97
CA ASP A 562 -22.13 32.12 6.75
C ASP A 562 -21.60 32.35 5.33
N LEU A 563 -20.96 31.33 4.74
CA LEU A 563 -20.56 31.36 3.32
C LEU A 563 -21.75 31.64 2.40
N HIS A 564 -22.93 31.14 2.77
CA HIS A 564 -24.17 31.31 2.02
C HIS A 564 -24.95 32.58 2.37
N ARG A 565 -24.56 33.30 3.44
CA ARG A 565 -25.11 34.62 3.78
C ARG A 565 -24.41 35.75 3.05
N HIS A 566 -23.10 35.59 2.82
CA HIS A 566 -22.23 36.66 2.32
C HIS A 566 -21.71 36.34 0.92
N GLY A 567 -22.56 36.54 -0.09
CA GLY A 567 -22.18 36.37 -1.50
C GLY A 567 -22.16 34.93 -1.97
N ALA A 568 -23.26 34.20 -1.73
CA ALA A 568 -23.44 32.85 -2.25
C ALA A 568 -23.32 32.83 -3.78
N VAL A 569 -22.54 31.88 -4.29
CA VAL A 569 -22.36 31.62 -5.72
C VAL A 569 -22.67 30.16 -6.00
N ASN A 570 -23.10 29.86 -7.23
CA ASN A 570 -23.28 28.48 -7.64
C ASN A 570 -21.92 27.80 -7.68
N CYS A 571 -21.76 26.75 -6.89
CA CYS A 571 -20.55 25.93 -6.87
C CYS A 571 -20.91 24.51 -7.27
N SER A 572 -20.09 23.93 -8.14
CA SER A 572 -20.14 22.50 -8.40
C SER A 572 -18.75 21.90 -8.24
N GLY A 573 -18.73 20.63 -7.84
CA GLY A 573 -17.49 19.94 -7.59
C GLY A 573 -17.67 18.44 -7.58
N PHE A 574 -16.54 17.75 -7.54
CA PHE A 574 -16.55 16.31 -7.44
C PHE A 574 -15.37 15.78 -6.64
N SER A 575 -15.62 14.65 -6.00
CA SER A 575 -14.62 13.80 -5.36
C SER A 575 -14.29 12.64 -6.28
N PHE A 576 -13.00 12.48 -6.53
CA PHE A 576 -12.42 11.45 -7.36
C PHE A 576 -11.63 10.46 -6.51
N LEU A 577 -11.97 9.19 -6.64
CA LEU A 577 -11.34 8.10 -5.91
C LEU A 577 -10.04 7.70 -6.61
N PHE A 578 -8.90 8.18 -6.11
CA PHE A 578 -7.60 7.99 -6.76
C PHE A 578 -7.14 6.53 -6.73
N ASP A 579 -7.32 5.82 -5.61
CA ASP A 579 -6.86 4.42 -5.51
C ASP A 579 -7.65 3.46 -6.44
N PRO A 580 -8.99 3.57 -6.58
CA PRO A 580 -9.75 2.89 -7.61
C PRO A 580 -9.34 3.21 -9.06
N LEU A 581 -8.86 4.43 -9.36
CA LEU A 581 -8.29 4.71 -10.67
C LEU A 581 -7.02 3.89 -10.92
N VAL A 582 -6.13 3.80 -9.93
CA VAL A 582 -4.92 2.97 -10.05
C VAL A 582 -5.31 1.52 -10.30
N LEU A 583 -6.37 1.03 -9.63
CA LEU A 583 -6.94 -0.29 -9.89
C LEU A 583 -7.41 -0.44 -11.35
N TYR A 584 -8.12 0.55 -11.86
CA TYR A 584 -8.60 0.59 -13.24
C TYR A 584 -7.46 0.57 -14.27
N ALA A 585 -6.46 1.43 -14.07
CA ALA A 585 -5.32 1.61 -14.96
C ALA A 585 -4.35 0.42 -14.96
N THR A 586 -4.36 -0.39 -13.90
CA THR A 586 -3.49 -1.57 -13.76
C THR A 586 -4.22 -2.89 -13.97
N GLY A 587 -5.56 -2.87 -13.99
CA GLY A 587 -6.39 -4.06 -14.16
C GLY A 587 -6.35 -5.04 -12.98
N LEU A 588 -5.80 -4.62 -11.84
CA LEU A 588 -5.81 -5.38 -10.58
C LEU A 588 -7.24 -5.59 -10.07
N ASN A 589 -7.43 -6.61 -9.22
CA ASN A 589 -8.75 -6.94 -8.67
C ASN A 589 -8.96 -6.45 -7.23
N ASP A 590 -7.90 -5.96 -6.57
CA ASP A 590 -7.92 -5.59 -5.15
C ASP A 590 -7.13 -4.30 -4.93
N VAL A 591 -7.77 -3.29 -4.34
CA VAL A 591 -7.20 -1.97 -4.08
C VAL A 591 -6.03 -2.03 -3.09
N ARG A 592 -5.99 -3.07 -2.24
CA ARG A 592 -4.84 -3.33 -1.34
C ARG A 592 -3.55 -3.50 -2.12
N ASP A 593 -3.64 -3.93 -3.39
CA ASP A 593 -2.50 -4.09 -4.26
C ASP A 593 -2.08 -2.79 -4.97
N ALA A 594 -2.94 -1.77 -5.01
CA ALA A 594 -2.74 -0.48 -5.65
C ALA A 594 -2.15 0.60 -4.71
N VAL A 595 -2.08 0.32 -3.41
CA VAL A 595 -1.55 1.20 -2.36
C VAL A 595 -0.27 0.60 -1.76
N PRO A 596 0.72 1.41 -1.36
CA PRO A 596 1.96 0.90 -0.75
C PRO A 596 1.71 0.13 0.55
N PHE A 597 0.95 0.72 1.47
CA PHE A 597 0.65 0.16 2.79
C PHE A 597 -0.86 0.31 3.05
N PRO A 598 -1.68 -0.67 2.65
CA PRO A 598 -3.12 -0.57 2.80
C PRO A 598 -3.54 -0.58 4.28
N ARG A 599 -4.64 0.12 4.58
CA ARG A 599 -5.35 0.06 5.86
C ARG A 599 -6.75 -0.46 5.63
N SER A 600 -7.10 -1.56 6.27
CA SER A 600 -8.42 -2.19 6.14
C SER A 600 -8.94 -2.60 7.51
N PHE A 601 -10.23 -2.94 7.57
CA PHE A 601 -10.83 -3.45 8.80
C PHE A 601 -10.03 -4.65 9.34
N GLY A 602 -9.69 -4.63 10.63
CA GLY A 602 -8.90 -5.66 11.30
C GLY A 602 -7.40 -5.70 10.96
N LYS A 603 -6.89 -4.86 10.05
CA LYS A 603 -5.48 -4.83 9.64
C LYS A 603 -4.94 -3.41 9.50
N ALA A 604 -4.19 -2.98 10.52
CA ALA A 604 -3.46 -1.70 10.52
C ALA A 604 -1.93 -1.87 10.47
N ASN A 605 -1.42 -3.03 10.90
CA ASN A 605 0.00 -3.38 10.87
C ASN A 605 0.31 -4.26 9.66
N ASN A 606 1.54 -4.14 9.14
CA ASN A 606 2.10 -5.06 8.15
C ASN A 606 2.55 -6.36 8.79
#